data_AF-G1WGF0-F1
#
_entry.id   AF-G1WGF0-F1
#
_cell.length_a   1.000
_cell.length_b   1.000
_cell.length_c   1.000
_cell.angle_alpha   90.00
_cell.angle_beta   90.00
_cell.angle_gamma   90.00
#
_symmetry.space_group_name_H-M   'P 1'
#
loop_
_entity.id
_entity.type
_entity.pdbx_description
1 polymer ?
#
loop_
_entity_poly.entity_id
_entity_poly.type
_entity_poly.pdbx_seq_one_letter_code
_entity_poly.pdbx_strand_id
1 'polypeptide(L)'
;MADRMREGGTGATSGKQYGYEMVEYYASRMPRYADGSAIHRGDTVHIAGDGGCTIYKVVALDDINGEVQVADTLKRAMWMPATDLEHIPMTDKQRR
;
A
#
# COMPACT_ATOMS: atom_id res chain seq x y z
N MET A 1 61.87 -5.72 4.15
CA MET A 1 60.75 -5.26 3.29
C MET A 1 59.49 -5.45 4.09
N ALA A 2 58.90 -4.34 4.55
CA ALA A 2 57.73 -4.33 5.40
C ALA A 2 56.45 -4.37 4.56
N ASP A 3 55.43 -4.99 5.14
CA ASP A 3 54.02 -4.58 5.09
C ASP A 3 53.28 -4.50 3.75
N ARG A 4 52.38 -5.48 3.53
CA ARG A 4 50.93 -5.24 3.54
C ARG A 4 50.19 -6.55 3.33
N MET A 5 49.82 -7.20 4.44
CA MET A 5 48.63 -8.05 4.44
C MET A 5 47.45 -7.09 4.36
N ARG A 6 46.75 -7.07 3.22
CA ARG A 6 45.49 -6.34 3.10
C ARG A 6 44.42 -7.12 3.86
N GLU A 7 44.22 -6.71 5.10
CA GLU A 7 42.98 -6.91 5.83
C GLU A 7 41.81 -6.43 4.95
N GLY A 8 40.80 -7.29 4.86
CA GLY A 8 39.53 -7.02 4.19
C GLY A 8 38.45 -7.88 4.83
N GLY A 9 38.43 -7.88 6.16
CA GLY A 9 37.33 -8.45 6.93
C GLY A 9 36.05 -7.65 6.71
N THR A 10 34.94 -8.38 6.64
CA THR A 10 33.59 -7.96 7.01
C THR A 10 32.96 -6.80 6.22
N GLY A 11 32.10 -7.18 5.28
CA GLY A 11 31.05 -6.33 4.72
C GLY A 11 29.84 -7.17 4.36
N ALA A 12 29.20 -7.80 5.36
CA ALA A 12 27.87 -8.40 5.19
C ALA A 12 26.82 -7.30 4.99
N THR A 13 26.86 -6.61 3.86
CA THR A 13 25.80 -5.69 3.40
C THR A 13 24.96 -6.40 2.35
N SER A 14 24.40 -7.56 2.68
CA SER A 14 23.55 -8.33 1.75
C SER A 14 22.16 -8.64 2.31
N GLY A 15 21.85 -8.22 3.54
CA GLY A 15 20.50 -8.39 4.11
C GLY A 15 19.62 -7.13 4.06
N LYS A 16 20.23 -5.93 4.12
CA LYS A 16 19.45 -4.68 4.25
C LYS A 16 19.09 -4.05 2.90
N GLN A 17 19.97 -4.09 1.89
CA GLN A 17 19.71 -3.47 0.57
C GLN A 17 18.51 -4.10 -0.16
N TYR A 18 18.38 -5.44 -0.13
CA TYR A 18 17.22 -6.13 -0.72
C TYR A 18 15.88 -5.76 -0.06
N GLY A 19 15.90 -5.42 1.23
CA GLY A 19 14.70 -4.99 1.94
C GLY A 19 14.21 -3.62 1.46
N TYR A 20 15.12 -2.66 1.26
CA TYR A 20 14.77 -1.32 0.79
C TYR A 20 14.33 -1.32 -0.67
N GLU A 21 15.01 -2.05 -1.55
CA GLU A 21 14.59 -2.15 -2.96
C GLU A 21 13.22 -2.83 -3.12
N MET A 22 12.89 -3.84 -2.30
CA MET A 22 11.54 -4.40 -2.30
C MET A 22 10.49 -3.40 -1.85
N VAL A 23 10.73 -2.64 -0.77
CA VAL A 23 9.76 -1.67 -0.26
C VAL A 23 9.48 -0.57 -1.29
N GLU A 24 10.52 -0.04 -1.94
CA GLU A 24 10.36 0.97 -3.00
C GLU A 24 9.68 0.40 -4.25
N TYR A 25 10.02 -0.85 -4.64
CA TYR A 25 9.39 -1.54 -5.76
C TYR A 25 7.89 -1.73 -5.54
N TYR A 26 7.48 -2.24 -4.37
CA TYR A 26 6.07 -2.43 -4.03
C TYR A 26 5.34 -1.08 -3.90
N ALA A 27 5.93 -0.07 -3.27
CA ALA A 27 5.31 1.26 -3.14
C ALA A 27 5.10 1.97 -4.49
N SER A 28 5.97 1.72 -5.48
CA SER A 28 5.85 2.29 -6.82
C SER A 28 4.71 1.71 -7.64
N ARG A 29 4.30 0.45 -7.36
CA ARG A 29 3.27 -0.29 -8.09
C ARG A 29 1.91 -0.33 -7.40
N MET A 30 1.81 0.11 -6.15
CA MET A 30 0.54 0.14 -5.45
C MET A 30 -0.49 0.99 -6.21
N PRO A 31 -1.72 0.49 -6.39
CA PRO A 31 -2.82 1.32 -6.86
C PRO A 31 -2.94 2.57 -5.98
N ARG A 32 -3.33 3.69 -6.58
CA ARG A 32 -3.43 4.99 -5.89
C ARG A 32 -4.86 5.50 -5.95
N TYR A 33 -5.31 6.08 -4.84
CA TYR A 33 -6.54 6.84 -4.76
C TYR A 33 -6.51 8.04 -5.72
N ALA A 34 -7.66 8.70 -5.92
CA ALA A 34 -7.78 9.92 -6.72
C ALA A 34 -6.81 11.04 -6.29
N ASP A 35 -6.50 11.13 -4.99
CA ASP A 35 -5.58 12.11 -4.41
C ASP A 35 -4.09 11.76 -4.59
N GLY A 36 -3.79 10.59 -5.19
CA GLY A 36 -2.44 10.09 -5.40
C GLY A 36 -1.85 9.32 -4.21
N SER A 37 -2.58 9.20 -3.11
CA SER A 37 -2.18 8.40 -1.94
C SER A 37 -2.21 6.91 -2.27
N ALA A 38 -1.27 6.13 -1.72
CA ALA A 38 -1.22 4.67 -1.95
C ALA A 38 -2.36 3.96 -1.21
N ILE A 39 -2.99 3.00 -1.90
CA ILE A 39 -4.07 2.17 -1.36
C ILE A 39 -3.50 0.99 -0.59
N HIS A 40 -4.03 0.74 0.60
CA HIS A 40 -3.66 -0.42 1.40
C HIS A 40 -4.87 -1.33 1.67
N ARG A 41 -4.56 -2.63 1.81
CA ARG A 41 -5.57 -3.60 2.23
C ARG A 41 -6.02 -3.28 3.66
N GLY A 42 -7.33 -3.25 3.86
CA GLY A 42 -7.94 -2.92 5.14
C GLY A 42 -8.36 -1.46 5.29
N ASP A 43 -7.96 -0.59 4.34
CA ASP A 43 -8.42 0.79 4.31
C ASP A 43 -9.93 0.87 4.24
N THR A 44 -10.47 1.90 4.88
CA THR A 44 -11.89 2.23 4.85
C THR A 44 -12.07 3.34 3.83
N VAL A 45 -12.96 3.13 2.86
CA VAL A 45 -13.08 3.99 1.67
C VAL A 45 -14.54 4.26 1.36
N HIS A 46 -14.80 5.30 0.59
CA HIS A 46 -16.06 5.48 -0.13
C HIS A 46 -15.79 5.67 -1.62
N ILE A 47 -16.85 5.54 -2.40
CA ILE A 47 -16.79 5.85 -3.83
C ILE A 47 -16.81 7.38 -3.98
N ALA A 48 -15.87 7.90 -4.76
CA ALA A 48 -15.78 9.31 -5.10
C ALA A 48 -17.07 9.76 -5.77
N GLY A 49 -17.64 10.89 -5.34
CA GLY A 49 -18.89 11.41 -5.88
C GLY A 49 -20.20 10.76 -5.37
N ASP A 50 -20.15 9.68 -4.58
CA ASP A 50 -21.34 9.08 -3.91
C ASP A 50 -21.79 9.86 -2.64
N GLY A 51 -21.15 11.00 -2.37
CA GLY A 51 -21.43 11.80 -1.18
C GLY A 51 -21.00 11.17 0.15
N GLY A 52 -20.27 10.05 0.11
CA GLY A 52 -19.76 9.36 1.31
C GLY A 52 -20.82 8.55 2.08
N CYS A 53 -21.96 8.26 1.45
CA CYS A 53 -23.06 7.54 2.10
C CYS A 53 -22.75 6.06 2.36
N THR A 54 -21.96 5.43 1.48
CA THR A 54 -21.62 4.01 1.60
C THR A 54 -20.14 3.85 1.93
N ILE A 55 -19.88 3.13 3.03
CA ILE A 55 -18.53 2.81 3.48
C ILE A 55 -18.18 1.40 3.04
N TYR A 56 -17.02 1.27 2.41
CA TYR A 56 -16.44 0.00 2.01
C TYR A 56 -15.10 -0.22 2.69
N LYS A 57 -14.67 -1.48 2.69
CA LYS A 57 -13.34 -1.88 3.13
C LYS A 57 -12.57 -2.48 1.96
N VAL A 58 -11.30 -2.08 1.80
CA VAL A 58 -10.41 -2.67 0.83
C VAL A 58 -10.04 -4.10 1.24
N VAL A 59 -10.38 -5.08 0.42
CA VAL A 59 -10.17 -6.51 0.72
C VAL A 59 -9.14 -7.18 -0.18
N ALA A 60 -8.84 -6.64 -1.35
CA ALA A 60 -7.77 -7.09 -2.24
C ALA A 60 -7.28 -5.95 -3.15
N LEU A 61 -6.08 -6.11 -3.70
CA LEU A 61 -5.43 -5.16 -4.62
C LEU A 61 -5.01 -5.90 -5.89
N ASP A 62 -5.19 -5.28 -7.04
CA ASP A 62 -4.63 -5.68 -8.32
C ASP A 62 -3.73 -4.55 -8.84
N ASP A 63 -2.42 -4.70 -8.64
CA ASP A 63 -1.39 -3.74 -9.03
C ASP A 63 -1.13 -3.73 -10.55
N ILE A 64 -1.53 -4.77 -11.27
CA ILE A 64 -1.35 -4.85 -12.73
C ILE A 64 -2.39 -4.00 -13.42
N ASN A 65 -3.65 -4.12 -12.99
CA ASN A 65 -4.77 -3.40 -13.60
C ASN A 65 -5.09 -2.07 -12.89
N GLY A 66 -4.47 -1.80 -11.73
CA GLY A 66 -4.77 -0.62 -10.92
C GLY A 66 -6.17 -0.68 -10.29
N GLU A 67 -6.67 -1.90 -10.08
CA GLU A 67 -8.00 -2.16 -9.53
C GLU A 67 -7.93 -2.56 -8.06
N VAL A 68 -9.02 -2.30 -7.37
CA VAL A 68 -9.17 -2.57 -5.95
C VAL A 68 -10.47 -3.30 -5.73
N GLN A 69 -10.40 -4.39 -4.96
CA GLN A 69 -11.60 -5.06 -4.50
C GLN A 69 -12.04 -4.41 -3.19
N VAL A 70 -13.24 -3.88 -3.18
CA VAL A 70 -13.86 -3.31 -1.98
C VAL A 70 -15.06 -4.14 -1.57
N ALA A 71 -15.31 -4.24 -0.27
CA ALA A 71 -16.44 -4.95 0.29
C ALA A 71 -17.27 -4.06 1.21
N ASP A 72 -18.59 -4.13 1.09
CA ASP A 72 -19.53 -3.46 1.99
C ASP A 72 -19.69 -4.21 3.34
N THR A 73 -20.50 -3.66 4.24
CA THR A 73 -20.81 -4.28 5.54
C THR A 73 -21.58 -5.60 5.42
N LEU A 74 -22.24 -5.85 4.29
CA LEU A 74 -22.94 -7.09 3.97
C LEU A 74 -22.04 -8.12 3.26
N LYS A 75 -20.73 -7.84 3.16
CA LYS A 75 -19.71 -8.66 2.49
C LYS A 75 -19.93 -8.80 0.98
N ARG A 76 -20.67 -7.89 0.36
CA ARG A 76 -20.73 -7.81 -1.11
C ARG A 76 -19.45 -7.15 -1.58
N ALA A 77 -18.71 -7.88 -2.40
CA ALA A 77 -17.43 -7.42 -2.93
C ALA A 77 -17.55 -7.06 -4.41
N MET A 78 -16.88 -5.99 -4.82
CA MET A 78 -16.79 -5.57 -6.20
C MET A 78 -15.40 -5.01 -6.50
N TRP A 79 -14.96 -5.24 -7.73
CA TRP A 79 -13.73 -4.64 -8.27
C TRP A 79 -14.06 -3.27 -8.86
N MET A 80 -13.17 -2.31 -8.63
CA MET A 80 -13.28 -0.96 -9.15
C MET A 80 -11.92 -0.31 -9.33
N PRO A 81 -11.80 0.71 -10.19
CA PRO A 81 -10.58 1.49 -10.32
C PRO A 81 -10.19 2.14 -8.99
N ALA A 82 -8.92 2.08 -8.64
CA ALA A 82 -8.37 2.76 -7.46
C ALA A 82 -8.67 4.28 -7.45
N THR A 83 -8.74 4.89 -8.63
CA THR A 83 -9.02 6.32 -8.84
C THR A 83 -10.45 6.71 -8.51
N ASP A 84 -11.38 5.76 -8.40
CA ASP A 84 -12.78 6.02 -8.07
C ASP A 84 -13.02 5.96 -6.56
N LEU A 85 -11.96 5.72 -5.77
CA LEU A 85 -12.01 5.56 -4.33
C LEU A 85 -11.38 6.76 -3.62
N GLU A 86 -12.01 7.13 -2.52
CA GLU A 86 -11.51 8.13 -1.56
C GLU A 86 -11.30 7.47 -0.20
N HIS A 87 -10.12 7.68 0.38
CA HIS A 87 -9.76 7.15 1.69
C HIS A 87 -10.50 7.90 2.80
N ILE A 88 -11.18 7.15 3.67
CA ILE A 88 -11.78 7.68 4.89
C ILE A 88 -10.75 7.51 6.00
N PRO A 89 -10.06 8.59 6.43
CA PRO A 89 -9.23 8.51 7.61
C PRO A 89 -10.11 8.16 8.81
N MET A 90 -9.78 7.07 9.51
CA MET A 90 -10.41 6.77 10.79
C MET A 90 -10.20 7.96 11.72
N THR A 91 -11.25 8.73 11.97
CA THR A 91 -11.18 9.82 12.95
C THR A 91 -11.13 9.20 14.34
N ASP A 92 -10.28 9.79 15.20
CA ASP A 92 -9.93 9.33 16.55
C ASP A 92 -11.16 8.97 17.45
N LYS A 93 -12.33 9.51 17.12
CA LYS A 93 -13.61 9.20 17.79
C LYS A 93 -14.10 7.75 17.62
N GLN A 94 -13.58 6.96 16.68
CA GLN A 94 -13.96 5.56 16.47
C GLN A 94 -12.95 4.54 17.05
N ARG A 95 -11.93 4.99 17.78
CA ARG A 95 -10.90 4.13 18.43
C ARG A 95 -11.23 3.72 19.88
N ARG A 96 -12.46 3.91 20.36
CA ARG A 96 -12.87 3.55 21.73
C ARG A 96 -13.50 2.17 21.83
#